data_AF-A0A847AJS4-F1
#
_entry.id   AF-A0A847AJS4-F1
#
_cell.length_a   1.000
_cell.length_b   1.000
_cell.length_c   1.000
_cell.angle_alpha   90.00
_cell.angle_beta   90.00
_cell.angle_gamma   90.00
#
_symmetry.space_group_name_H-M   'P 1'
#
loop_
_entity.id
_entity.type
_entity.pdbx_description
1 polymer ?
#
loop_
_entity_poly.entity_id
_entity_poly.type
_entity_poly.pdbx_seq_one_letter_code
_entity_poly.pdbx_strand_id
1 'polypeptide(L)'
;MNIRSLILFAFLIITLSSVSGQESKPEYEKKLNLLVFSKTSGYRHESISSGIKMLYDLSNNQNWVITATEDGSIINDDILQNIDVIIFLNPTGNALNTDEKRAFEKFVQKKKGVVGIHAATDFEYEWPFYGKIMGAWFSAHPPAQKGTIIIEDPGHPAMKPFKGMKSYS
;
A
#
# COMPACT_ATOMS: atom_id res chain seq x y z
N MET A 1 -33.46 -35.04 65.94
CA MET A 1 -34.04 -35.82 64.82
C MET A 1 -33.68 -35.08 63.53
N ASN A 2 -32.48 -35.34 62.97
CA ASN A 2 -32.15 -36.25 61.85
C ASN A 2 -32.19 -35.51 60.49
N ILE A 3 -31.03 -35.12 59.91
CA ILE A 3 -30.14 -35.81 58.94
C ILE A 3 -30.87 -36.24 57.63
N ARG A 4 -30.25 -35.88 56.48
CA ARG A 4 -30.50 -36.30 55.07
C ARG A 4 -31.51 -35.40 54.33
N SER A 5 -31.15 -34.63 53.31
CA SER A 5 -30.46 -35.01 52.06
C SER A 5 -29.84 -33.75 51.44
N LEU A 6 -28.59 -33.82 50.95
CA LEU A 6 -28.30 -33.86 49.50
C LEU A 6 -29.00 -32.70 48.78
N ILE A 7 -28.29 -31.62 48.42
CA ILE A 7 -27.69 -31.57 47.09
C ILE A 7 -26.49 -30.61 47.11
N LEU A 8 -25.33 -31.16 46.73
CA LEU A 8 -24.22 -30.44 46.11
C LEU A 8 -24.77 -29.62 44.93
N PHE A 9 -24.93 -28.31 45.09
CA PHE A 9 -24.94 -27.41 43.93
C PHE A 9 -23.60 -26.71 43.90
N ALA A 10 -22.64 -27.39 43.29
CA ALA A 10 -21.41 -26.79 42.84
C ALA A 10 -21.77 -25.68 41.85
N PHE A 11 -21.80 -24.43 42.33
CA PHE A 11 -21.74 -23.26 41.47
C PHE A 11 -20.33 -23.19 40.88
N LEU A 12 -20.06 -24.06 39.91
CA LEU A 12 -18.96 -23.89 38.98
C LEU A 12 -19.39 -22.76 38.04
N ILE A 13 -19.12 -21.53 38.46
CA ILE A 13 -19.15 -20.37 37.57
C ILE A 13 -18.02 -20.59 36.57
N ILE A 14 -18.34 -21.26 35.47
CA ILE A 14 -17.52 -21.20 34.26
C ILE A 14 -17.67 -19.77 33.76
N THR A 15 -16.75 -18.89 34.16
CA THR A 15 -16.55 -17.62 33.47
C THR A 15 -16.09 -17.98 32.05
N LEU A 16 -17.04 -18.06 31.12
CA LEU A 16 -16.76 -17.86 29.70
C LEU A 16 -16.16 -16.45 29.61
N SER A 17 -14.84 -16.37 29.72
CA SER A 17 -14.09 -15.22 29.27
C SER A 17 -14.32 -15.21 27.76
N SER A 18 -15.29 -14.43 27.31
CA SER A 18 -15.38 -13.99 25.93
C SER A 18 -14.07 -13.26 25.67
N VAL A 19 -13.06 -13.99 25.19
CA VAL A 19 -11.97 -13.41 24.43
C VAL A 19 -12.65 -12.93 23.15
N SER A 20 -13.30 -11.77 23.26
CA SER A 20 -13.50 -10.92 22.11
C SER A 20 -12.09 -10.63 21.65
N GLY A 21 -11.68 -11.27 20.55
CA GLY A 21 -10.47 -10.87 19.83
C GLY A 21 -10.68 -9.41 19.50
N GLN A 22 -10.12 -8.53 20.33
CA GLN A 22 -10.20 -7.11 20.14
C GLN A 22 -9.42 -6.85 18.86
N GLU A 23 -10.14 -6.72 17.73
CA GLU A 23 -9.53 -6.28 16.48
C GLU A 23 -8.73 -5.04 16.82
N SER A 24 -7.41 -5.12 16.56
CA SER A 24 -6.50 -4.03 16.85
C SER A 24 -6.99 -2.81 16.09
N LYS A 25 -7.33 -1.73 16.81
CA LYS A 25 -7.68 -0.46 16.18
C LYS A 25 -6.52 -0.03 15.26
N PRO A 26 -6.81 0.51 14.07
CA PRO A 26 -5.77 0.97 13.18
C PRO A 26 -4.95 2.09 13.85
N GLU A 27 -3.66 2.14 13.55
CA GLU A 27 -2.72 3.16 14.04
C GLU A 27 -3.15 4.58 13.61
N TYR A 28 -3.82 4.69 12.45
CA TYR A 28 -4.32 5.93 11.90
C TYR A 28 -5.85 5.91 11.79
N GLU A 29 -6.49 6.94 12.30
CA GLU A 29 -7.96 7.06 12.28
C GLU A 29 -8.49 7.44 10.89
N LYS A 30 -7.72 8.17 10.09
CA LYS A 30 -8.13 8.61 8.75
C LYS A 30 -8.08 7.43 7.77
N LYS A 31 -9.24 7.07 7.23
CA LYS A 31 -9.37 6.12 6.13
C LYS A 31 -8.76 6.69 4.84
N LEU A 32 -7.97 5.90 4.12
CA LEU A 32 -7.46 6.24 2.78
C LEU A 32 -7.85 5.16 1.77
N ASN A 33 -8.28 5.57 0.58
CA ASN A 33 -8.56 4.68 -0.54
C ASN A 33 -7.36 4.67 -1.50
N LEU A 34 -6.71 3.52 -1.66
CA LEU A 34 -5.52 3.36 -2.46
C LEU A 34 -5.82 2.54 -3.71
N LEU A 35 -5.42 3.03 -4.87
CA LEU A 35 -5.42 2.28 -6.12
C LEU A 35 -4.00 1.77 -6.39
N VAL A 36 -3.80 0.45 -6.38
CA VAL A 36 -2.53 -0.19 -6.74
C VAL A 36 -2.62 -0.63 -8.19
N PHE A 37 -1.86 0.03 -9.06
CA PHE A 37 -1.82 -0.24 -10.49
C PHE A 37 -0.52 -0.96 -10.86
N SER A 38 -0.64 -2.14 -11.49
CA SER A 38 0.51 -3.00 -11.81
C SER A 38 0.49 -3.56 -13.24
N LYS A 39 -0.21 -2.89 -14.16
CA LYS A 39 -0.24 -3.30 -15.57
C LYS A 39 1.15 -3.16 -16.19
N THR A 40 1.57 -4.18 -16.94
CA THR A 40 2.85 -4.19 -17.64
C THR A 40 2.64 -4.39 -19.14
N SER A 41 3.25 -3.54 -19.95
CA SER A 41 3.39 -3.69 -21.41
C SER A 41 4.84 -3.96 -21.83
N GLY A 42 5.74 -4.13 -20.86
CA GLY A 42 7.13 -4.54 -21.03
C GLY A 42 7.48 -5.72 -20.11
N TYR A 43 8.63 -5.65 -19.44
CA TYR A 43 9.07 -6.70 -18.52
C TYR A 43 8.11 -6.86 -17.34
N ARG A 44 7.81 -8.12 -16.99
CA ARG A 44 6.91 -8.48 -15.91
C ARG A 44 7.70 -8.92 -14.69
N HIS A 45 7.58 -8.16 -13.60
CA HIS A 45 8.26 -8.46 -12.34
C HIS A 45 7.46 -9.49 -11.52
N GLU A 46 8.07 -10.62 -11.16
CA GLU A 46 7.44 -11.66 -10.33
C GLU A 46 7.04 -11.13 -8.94
N SER A 47 7.74 -10.10 -8.44
CA SER A 47 7.52 -9.47 -7.14
C SER A 47 6.21 -8.69 -7.02
N ILE A 48 5.43 -8.54 -8.10
CA ILE A 48 4.16 -7.80 -8.07
C ILE A 48 3.17 -8.43 -7.10
N SER A 49 3.05 -9.77 -7.10
CA SER A 49 2.18 -10.47 -6.15
C SER A 49 2.59 -10.24 -4.69
N SER A 50 3.90 -10.29 -4.42
CA SER A 50 4.46 -10.01 -3.09
C SER A 50 4.27 -8.56 -2.67
N GLY A 51 4.41 -7.60 -3.59
CA GLY A 51 4.16 -6.19 -3.34
C GLY A 51 2.69 -5.90 -3.01
N ILE A 52 1.75 -6.50 -3.75
CA ILE A 52 0.31 -6.41 -3.44
C ILE A 52 0.03 -6.99 -2.05
N LYS A 53 0.59 -8.17 -1.75
CA LYS A 53 0.44 -8.79 -0.42
C LYS A 53 0.99 -7.88 0.68
N MET A 54 2.17 -7.29 0.50
CA MET A 54 2.75 -6.36 1.48
C MET A 54 1.81 -5.18 1.75
N LEU A 55 1.28 -4.55 0.69
CA LEU A 55 0.35 -3.43 0.83
C LEU A 55 -0.95 -3.85 1.54
N TYR A 56 -1.48 -5.03 1.22
CA TYR A 56 -2.64 -5.61 1.92
C TYR A 56 -2.35 -5.83 3.41
N ASP A 57 -1.22 -6.44 3.75
CA ASP A 57 -0.86 -6.69 5.15
C ASP A 57 -0.72 -5.38 5.95
N LEU A 58 -0.14 -4.34 5.33
CA LEU A 58 -0.04 -2.99 5.91
C LEU A 58 -1.43 -2.35 6.10
N SER A 59 -2.36 -2.56 5.16
CA SER A 59 -3.68 -1.93 5.18
C SER A 59 -4.47 -2.23 6.46
N ASN A 60 -4.28 -3.43 7.03
CA ASN A 60 -4.94 -3.88 8.27
C ASN A 60 -4.63 -2.97 9.46
N ASN A 61 -3.44 -2.38 9.49
CA ASN A 61 -3.00 -1.51 10.58
C ASN A 61 -3.17 -0.02 10.26
N GLN A 62 -3.31 0.34 8.98
CA GLN A 62 -3.20 1.72 8.51
C GLN A 62 -4.55 2.35 8.11
N ASN A 63 -5.66 1.61 8.26
CA ASN A 63 -7.01 2.02 7.82
C ASN A 63 -7.06 2.34 6.31
N TRP A 64 -6.37 1.52 5.51
CA TRP A 64 -6.37 1.66 4.06
C TRP A 64 -7.40 0.72 3.43
N VAL A 65 -8.08 1.20 2.40
CA VAL A 65 -8.86 0.36 1.48
C VAL A 65 -8.11 0.27 0.18
N ILE A 66 -7.76 -0.95 -0.21
CA ILE A 66 -6.91 -1.20 -1.37
C ILE A 66 -7.76 -1.77 -2.51
N THR A 67 -7.65 -1.15 -3.68
CA THR A 67 -8.08 -1.72 -4.95
C THR A 67 -6.82 -1.99 -5.77
N ALA A 68 -6.48 -3.26 -6.00
CA ALA A 68 -5.37 -3.65 -6.86
C ALA A 68 -5.89 -4.04 -8.23
N THR A 69 -5.29 -3.52 -9.31
CA THR A 69 -5.74 -3.77 -10.67
C THR A 69 -4.62 -3.67 -11.70
N GLU A 70 -4.82 -4.34 -12.82
CA GLU A 70 -4.04 -4.18 -14.06
C GLU A 70 -4.91 -3.62 -15.19
N ASP A 71 -6.17 -3.30 -14.90
CA ASP A 71 -7.08 -2.68 -15.86
C ASP A 71 -6.93 -1.16 -15.85
N GLY A 72 -6.48 -0.62 -16.99
CA GLY A 72 -6.34 0.83 -17.20
C GLY A 72 -7.66 1.57 -17.14
N SER A 73 -8.78 0.90 -17.46
CA SER A 73 -10.11 1.53 -17.51
C SER A 73 -10.55 2.12 -16.16
N ILE A 74 -9.94 1.65 -15.06
CA ILE A 74 -10.17 2.14 -13.69
C ILE A 74 -9.62 3.56 -13.49
N ILE A 75 -8.66 4.00 -14.32
CA ILE A 75 -8.07 5.34 -14.29
C ILE A 75 -8.98 6.29 -15.08
N ASN A 76 -10.12 6.63 -14.47
CA ASN A 76 -11.08 7.60 -15.01
C ASN A 76 -11.59 8.54 -13.91
N ASP A 77 -12.19 9.67 -14.28
CA ASP A 77 -12.62 10.70 -13.34
C ASP A 77 -13.64 10.19 -12.30
N ASP A 78 -14.56 9.32 -12.70
CA ASP A 78 -15.65 8.82 -11.85
C ASP A 78 -15.15 7.91 -10.73
N ILE A 79 -14.11 7.11 -11.00
CA ILE A 79 -13.48 6.26 -9.99
C ILE A 79 -12.45 7.07 -9.19
N LEU A 80 -11.59 7.81 -9.88
CA LEU A 80 -10.48 8.53 -9.26
C LEU A 80 -10.94 9.65 -8.32
N GLN A 81 -12.17 10.14 -8.40
CA GLN A 81 -12.71 11.07 -7.39
C GLN A 81 -12.72 10.47 -5.98
N ASN A 82 -12.86 9.15 -5.85
CA ASN A 82 -12.92 8.42 -4.57
C ASN A 82 -11.57 7.85 -4.11
N ILE A 83 -10.54 7.90 -4.98
CA ILE A 83 -9.19 7.42 -4.66
C ILE A 83 -8.37 8.54 -4.04
N ASP A 84 -7.64 8.29 -2.96
CA ASP A 84 -6.76 9.26 -2.30
C ASP A 84 -5.32 9.18 -2.84
N VAL A 85 -4.86 7.97 -3.16
CA VAL A 85 -3.49 7.71 -3.63
C VAL A 85 -3.48 6.66 -4.74
N ILE A 86 -2.70 6.90 -5.79
CA ILE A 86 -2.36 5.87 -6.78
C ILE A 86 -0.93 5.38 -6.50
N ILE A 87 -0.78 4.06 -6.41
CA ILE A 87 0.49 3.36 -6.23
C ILE A 87 0.80 2.62 -7.53
N PHE A 88 1.83 3.04 -8.25
CA PHE A 88 2.37 2.37 -9.41
C PHE A 88 3.36 1.29 -8.95
N LEU A 89 2.91 0.04 -8.89
CA LEU A 89 3.68 -1.10 -8.42
C LEU A 89 4.25 -1.89 -9.61
N ASN A 90 5.52 -1.61 -9.95
CA ASN A 90 6.21 -2.24 -11.08
C ASN A 90 5.47 -2.23 -12.44
N PRO A 91 4.73 -1.17 -12.82
CA PRO A 91 4.27 -1.10 -14.19
C PRO A 91 5.46 -0.90 -15.13
N THR A 92 5.33 -1.28 -16.40
CA THR A 92 6.39 -1.14 -17.41
C THR A 92 5.79 -0.85 -18.77
N GLY A 93 6.54 -0.14 -19.61
CA GLY A 93 6.13 0.19 -20.98
C GLY A 93 5.06 1.29 -21.05
N ASN A 94 4.30 1.33 -22.14
CA ASN A 94 3.25 2.32 -22.40
C ASN A 94 1.90 1.60 -22.37
N ALA A 95 1.13 1.78 -21.29
CA ALA A 95 -0.06 0.96 -21.03
C ALA A 95 -1.33 1.78 -20.79
N LEU A 96 -1.21 3.11 -20.72
CA LEU A 96 -2.33 4.04 -20.60
C LEU A 96 -2.69 4.68 -21.94
N ASN A 97 -3.98 4.72 -22.22
CA ASN A 97 -4.52 5.47 -23.35
C ASN A 97 -4.63 6.98 -23.03
N THR A 98 -5.00 7.78 -24.01
CA THR A 98 -5.10 9.25 -23.88
C THR A 98 -6.08 9.72 -22.81
N ASP A 99 -7.22 9.04 -22.64
CA ASP A 99 -8.23 9.44 -21.66
C ASP A 99 -7.81 9.08 -20.23
N GLU A 100 -7.20 7.91 -20.06
CA GLU A 100 -6.59 7.47 -18.79
C GLU A 100 -5.47 8.42 -18.36
N LYS A 101 -4.61 8.83 -19.30
CA LYS A 101 -3.57 9.84 -19.07
C LYS A 101 -4.15 11.17 -18.60
N ARG A 102 -5.21 11.65 -19.26
CA ARG A 102 -5.89 12.90 -18.89
C ARG A 102 -6.53 12.81 -17.50
N ALA A 103 -7.15 11.68 -17.15
CA ALA A 103 -7.71 11.46 -15.82
C ALA A 103 -6.61 11.47 -14.74
N PHE A 104 -5.46 10.84 -15.01
CA PHE A 104 -4.31 10.89 -14.11
C PHE A 104 -3.74 12.32 -13.93
N GLU A 105 -3.62 13.11 -15.00
CA GLU A 105 -3.20 14.52 -14.90
C GLU A 105 -4.13 15.32 -13.97
N LYS A 106 -5.45 15.16 -14.13
CA LYS A 106 -6.44 15.80 -13.25
C LYS A 106 -6.32 15.33 -11.81
N PHE A 107 -6.07 14.04 -11.59
CA PHE A 107 -5.86 13.48 -10.25
C PHE A 107 -4.68 14.16 -9.54
N VAL A 108 -3.56 14.33 -10.24
CA VAL A 108 -2.38 15.04 -9.72
C VAL A 108 -2.68 16.53 -9.49
N GLN A 109 -3.38 17.20 -10.41
CA GLN A 109 -3.77 18.61 -10.25
C GLN A 109 -4.67 18.85 -9.04
N LYS A 110 -5.47 17.86 -8.65
CA LYS A 110 -6.27 17.84 -7.41
C LYS A 110 -5.44 17.58 -6.14
N LYS A 111 -4.10 17.55 -6.24
CA LYS A 111 -3.15 17.35 -5.13
C LYS A 111 -3.33 16.01 -4.40
N LYS A 112 -3.79 14.98 -5.13
CA LYS A 112 -3.88 13.62 -4.61
C LYS A 112 -2.52 12.91 -4.65
N GLY A 113 -2.36 11.85 -3.85
CA GLY A 113 -1.07 11.21 -3.64
C GLY A 113 -0.66 10.29 -4.79
N VAL A 114 0.63 10.29 -5.14
CA VAL A 114 1.20 9.35 -6.11
C VAL A 114 2.43 8.70 -5.50
N VAL A 115 2.54 7.38 -5.64
CA VAL A 115 3.70 6.60 -5.19
C VAL A 115 4.16 5.73 -6.35
N GLY A 116 5.45 5.81 -6.71
CA GLY A 116 6.09 4.89 -7.65
C GLY A 116 6.96 3.88 -6.91
N ILE A 117 6.85 2.60 -7.27
CA ILE A 117 7.68 1.53 -6.70
C ILE A 117 8.45 0.83 -7.82
N HIS A 118 9.78 0.81 -7.68
CA HIS A 118 10.74 0.10 -8.54
C HIS A 118 10.55 0.40 -10.03
N ALA A 119 9.91 -0.46 -10.83
CA ALA A 119 9.82 -0.25 -12.28
C ALA A 119 8.87 0.88 -12.69
N ALA A 120 8.24 1.58 -11.73
CA ALA A 120 7.44 2.77 -12.01
C ALA A 120 8.19 3.85 -12.80
N THR A 121 9.52 3.90 -12.80
CA THR A 121 10.32 4.82 -13.63
C THR A 121 10.62 4.30 -15.05
N ASP A 122 10.25 3.06 -15.35
CA ASP A 122 10.27 2.41 -16.68
C ASP A 122 8.86 2.40 -17.34
N PHE A 123 7.91 3.11 -16.73
CA PHE A 123 6.53 3.21 -17.19
C PHE A 123 6.26 4.56 -17.86
N GLU A 124 5.46 4.56 -18.93
CA GLU A 124 5.07 5.75 -19.68
C GLU A 124 6.24 6.65 -20.06
N TYR A 125 7.35 6.03 -20.48
CA TYR A 125 8.67 6.65 -20.65
C TYR A 125 8.64 7.92 -21.53
N GLU A 126 7.88 7.85 -22.63
CA GLU A 126 7.72 8.93 -23.62
C GLU A 126 6.71 10.02 -23.21
N TRP A 127 6.12 9.93 -22.01
CA TRP A 127 5.17 10.91 -21.49
C TRP A 127 5.82 11.78 -20.40
N PRO A 128 6.33 12.98 -20.74
CA PRO A 128 7.16 13.76 -19.81
C PRO A 128 6.41 14.20 -18.54
N PHE A 129 5.08 14.28 -18.59
CA PHE A 129 4.28 14.58 -17.40
C PHE A 129 4.49 13.51 -16.34
N TYR A 130 4.33 12.22 -16.69
CA TYR A 130 4.47 11.12 -15.75
C TYR A 130 5.89 11.03 -15.18
N GLY A 131 6.91 11.08 -16.04
CA GLY A 131 8.30 11.03 -15.58
C GLY A 131 8.69 12.20 -14.67
N LYS A 132 8.11 13.40 -14.85
CA LYS A 132 8.28 14.52 -13.91
C LYS A 132 7.64 14.26 -12.54
N ILE A 133 6.53 13.53 -12.48
CA ILE A 133 5.92 13.12 -11.22
C ILE A 133 6.77 12.06 -10.51
N MET A 134 7.37 11.12 -11.26
CA MET A 134 8.30 10.14 -10.68
C MET A 134 9.64 10.78 -10.27
N GLY A 135 10.04 11.87 -10.94
CA GLY A 135 11.29 12.58 -10.70
C GLY A 135 12.53 11.89 -11.30
N ALA A 136 12.36 10.75 -11.99
CA ALA A 136 13.44 10.00 -12.61
C ALA A 136 12.92 9.10 -13.75
N TRP A 137 13.83 8.69 -14.63
CA TRP A 137 13.62 7.71 -15.69
C TRP A 137 14.58 6.55 -15.50
N PHE A 138 14.10 5.34 -15.75
CA PHE A 138 14.95 4.17 -15.74
C PHE A 138 16.04 4.30 -16.82
N SER A 139 17.27 3.90 -16.47
CA SER A 139 18.41 3.90 -17.40
C SER A 139 19.03 2.52 -17.50
N ALA A 140 19.48 1.98 -16.37
CA ALA A 140 20.01 0.63 -16.25
C ALA A 140 20.07 0.20 -14.77
N HIS A 141 20.31 -1.08 -14.52
CA HIS A 141 20.65 -1.58 -13.19
C HIS A 141 21.73 -2.69 -13.27
N PRO A 142 22.56 -2.87 -12.23
CA PRO A 142 23.41 -4.05 -12.12
C PRO A 142 22.59 -5.30 -11.72
N PRO A 143 23.19 -6.51 -11.70
CA PRO A 143 22.57 -7.65 -11.06
C PRO A 143 22.18 -7.37 -9.61
N ALA A 144 21.14 -8.05 -9.14
CA ALA A 144 20.66 -7.92 -7.76
C ALA A 144 21.79 -8.22 -6.76
N GLN A 145 21.97 -7.33 -5.80
CA GLN A 145 23.03 -7.40 -4.79
C GLN A 145 22.61 -6.65 -3.53
N LYS A 146 23.30 -6.93 -2.42
CA LYS A 146 23.09 -6.17 -1.18
C LYS A 146 23.58 -4.74 -1.37
N GLY A 147 22.76 -3.79 -0.93
CA GLY A 147 23.10 -2.37 -0.90
C GLY A 147 23.00 -1.84 0.52
N THR A 148 23.72 -0.74 0.80
CA THR A 148 23.51 0.04 2.02
C THR A 148 22.79 1.32 1.64
N ILE A 149 21.66 1.58 2.31
CA ILE A 149 20.91 2.82 2.16
C ILE A 149 21.52 3.85 3.10
N ILE A 150 21.82 5.04 2.58
CA ILE A 150 22.27 6.19 3.37
C ILE A 150 21.07 7.12 3.58
N ILE A 151 20.85 7.57 4.81
CA ILE A 151 19.75 8.47 5.15
C ILE A 151 20.24 9.91 5.02
N GLU A 152 19.77 10.60 3.99
CA GLU A 152 20.21 11.98 3.68
C GLU A 152 19.44 13.05 4.47
N ASP A 153 18.12 12.90 4.59
CA ASP A 153 17.25 13.81 5.36
C ASP A 153 16.50 13.07 6.48
N PRO A 154 17.12 12.89 7.66
CA PRO A 154 16.48 12.20 8.78
C PRO A 154 15.29 12.98 9.39
N GLY A 155 15.09 14.23 9.01
CA GLY A 155 13.96 15.05 9.47
C GLY A 155 12.68 14.84 8.66
N HIS A 156 12.77 14.25 7.47
CA HIS A 156 11.63 14.02 6.59
C HIS A 156 10.59 13.09 7.24
N PRO A 157 9.27 13.34 7.13
CA PRO A 157 8.24 12.49 7.76
C PRO A 157 8.34 11.00 7.40
N ALA A 158 8.76 10.68 6.17
CA ALA A 158 8.97 9.29 5.73
C ALA A 158 10.09 8.56 6.49
N MET A 159 11.00 9.29 7.15
CA MET A 159 12.14 8.71 7.88
C MET A 159 11.81 8.41 9.35
N LYS A 160 10.57 8.65 9.80
CA LYS A 160 10.15 8.35 11.19
C LYS A 160 10.52 6.93 11.65
N PRO A 161 10.37 5.86 10.84
CA PRO A 161 10.78 4.51 11.24
C PRO A 161 12.29 4.33 11.41
N PHE A 162 13.10 5.19 10.80
CA PHE A 162 14.56 5.13 10.79
C PHE A 162 15.22 6.20 11.69
N LYS A 163 14.46 6.81 12.60
CA LYS A 163 14.94 7.89 13.46
C LYS A 163 16.20 7.47 14.23
N GLY A 164 17.26 8.26 14.11
CA GLY A 164 18.55 8.02 14.75
C GLY A 164 19.49 7.08 13.98
N MET A 165 19.02 6.49 12.88
CA MET A 165 19.86 5.72 11.96
C MET A 165 20.58 6.67 10.99
N LYS A 166 21.81 6.32 10.63
CA LYS A 166 22.55 6.98 9.53
C LYS A 166 22.50 6.18 8.22
N SER A 167 22.31 4.87 8.35
CA SER A 167 22.24 3.93 7.24
C SER A 167 21.43 2.70 7.61
N TYR A 168 21.00 1.93 6.60
CA TYR A 168 20.31 0.65 6.73
C TYR A 168 20.93 -0.37 5.74
N SER A 169 21.23 -1.58 6.20
CA SER A 169 21.91 -2.65 5.44
C SER A 169 21.24 -3.99 5.64
#